data_AF-A0AAV2T5X3-F1
#
_entry.id   AF-A0AAV2T5X3-F1
#
_cell.length_a   1.000
_cell.length_b   1.000
_cell.length_c   1.000
_cell.angle_alpha   90.00
_cell.angle_beta   90.00
_cell.angle_gamma   90.00
#
_symmetry.space_group_name_H-M   'P 1'
#
loop_
_entity.id
_entity.type
_entity.pdbx_description
1 polymer ?
#
loop_
_entity_poly.entity_id
_entity_poly.type
_entity_poly.pdbx_seq_one_letter_code
_entity_poly.pdbx_strand_id
1 'polypeptide(L)'
;MYALMRNEECSTYVTALLDFRDLMRDATKLQTFVVDLSYAQMNTIRTVFGGKKILLCQFHLLRAVHRKCKNKVVWHYVKKIMKTMSVIKFNALCQRLRRKFPGFYIYFSRVWLKHAHRWAVCYRSGTVCLANQTNNRAESAHRWLKEDLCAADSLFNCCKRIWLSSHQMLVDYMCEVALSRIRRPVVSFNNPLAGVVNRLTRYAAERILKEWDSSNSPMSVVGVAGKLKVMEEVFARRIAYSVDLKNSVCSCIFNQLYAMPCRHLVFAAMRAKVAVDTLLVNSRWLDFYQDGVKPPEVLFTDPPRREKKGKKSVVVTRRMNQLERCMSADTYDVMLDKMCTVMDAFEIAEMDDDAAPSQEDLHEIPPLRERISQPHTTSSHTTTGMVSCALLTLFNVHIRSSPRLHRHRSLYLRVPNRPNC
;
A
#
# COMPACT_ATOMS: atom_id res chain seq x y z
N MET A 1 -2.97 8.96 3.69
CA MET A 1 -2.21 9.49 4.83
C MET A 1 -0.85 9.91 4.31
N TYR A 2 -0.41 11.10 4.69
CA TYR A 2 0.90 11.64 4.39
C TYR A 2 1.57 11.96 5.72
N ALA A 3 2.89 11.82 5.78
CA ALA A 3 3.69 12.28 6.91
C ALA A 3 4.70 13.28 6.37
N LEU A 4 4.72 14.46 6.98
CA LEU A 4 5.78 15.45 6.79
C LEU A 4 6.81 15.20 7.87
N MET A 5 8.00 14.79 7.47
CA MET A 5 9.08 14.46 8.38
C MET A 5 10.23 15.44 8.19
N ARG A 6 10.83 15.87 9.30
CA ARG A 6 11.96 16.79 9.30
C ARG A 6 13.24 16.16 8.71
N ASN A 7 13.45 14.87 8.95
CA ASN A 7 14.61 14.13 8.46
C ASN A 7 14.25 12.65 8.15
N GLU A 8 15.22 11.87 7.67
CA GLU A 8 15.06 10.44 7.38
C GLU A 8 15.71 9.54 8.46
N GLU A 9 15.71 9.99 9.71
CA GLU A 9 16.28 9.23 10.82
C GLU A 9 15.31 8.20 11.40
N CYS A 10 15.87 7.22 12.12
CA CYS A 10 15.09 6.12 12.69
C CYS A 10 14.02 6.61 13.68
N SER A 11 14.36 7.61 14.51
CA SER A 11 13.45 8.23 15.49
C SER A 11 12.22 8.84 14.82
N THR A 12 12.41 9.66 13.78
CA THR A 12 11.30 10.28 13.04
C THR A 12 10.45 9.24 12.30
N TYR A 13 11.08 8.19 11.79
CA TYR A 13 10.34 7.04 11.25
C TYR A 13 9.49 6.34 12.32
N VAL A 14 9.97 6.22 13.57
CA VAL A 14 9.23 5.58 14.67
C VAL A 14 7.97 6.38 14.96
N THR A 15 8.09 7.69 15.17
CA THR A 15 6.95 8.57 15.43
C THR A 15 5.91 8.45 14.33
N ALA A 16 6.30 8.61 13.06
CA ALA A 16 5.37 8.53 11.93
C ALA A 16 4.66 7.17 11.82
N LEU A 17 5.33 6.08 12.23
CA LEU A 17 4.73 4.74 12.23
C LEU A 17 3.83 4.47 13.44
N LEU A 18 4.10 5.08 14.59
CA LEU A 18 3.22 5.04 15.76
C LEU A 18 1.94 5.82 15.47
N ASP A 19 2.05 7.03 14.91
CA ASP A 19 0.90 7.82 14.48
C ASP A 19 0.08 7.06 13.43
N PHE A 20 0.76 6.42 12.46
CA PHE A 20 0.08 5.56 11.49
C PHE A 20 -0.70 4.43 12.18
N ARG A 21 -0.10 3.77 13.18
CA ARG A 21 -0.74 2.67 13.91
C ARG A 21 -2.00 3.18 14.63
N ASP A 22 -1.91 4.34 15.26
CA ASP A 22 -2.97 4.87 16.11
C ASP A 22 -4.12 5.48 15.28
N LEU A 23 -3.81 6.04 14.10
CA LEU A 23 -4.81 6.52 13.13
C LEU A 23 -5.54 5.38 12.41
N MET A 24 -4.92 4.21 12.30
CA MET A 24 -5.51 3.06 11.61
C MET A 24 -6.47 2.34 12.56
N ARG A 25 -7.78 2.39 12.25
CA ARG A 25 -8.86 1.73 13.02
C ARG A 25 -8.58 0.27 13.41
N ASP A 26 -7.75 -0.43 12.65
CA ASP A 26 -7.32 -1.78 13.00
C ASP A 26 -5.90 -2.09 12.49
N ALA A 27 -4.90 -1.47 13.12
CA ALA A 27 -3.50 -1.74 12.83
C ALA A 27 -3.10 -3.20 13.11
N THR A 28 -3.84 -3.92 13.98
CA THR A 28 -3.55 -5.32 14.33
C THR A 28 -3.72 -6.26 13.13
N LYS A 29 -4.68 -5.96 12.24
CA LYS A 29 -4.95 -6.67 10.98
C LYS A 29 -3.89 -6.50 9.90
N LEU A 30 -2.94 -5.58 10.06
CA LEU A 30 -1.86 -5.39 9.12
C LEU A 30 -0.97 -6.64 9.09
N GLN A 31 -0.70 -7.20 7.91
CA GLN A 31 0.12 -8.42 7.78
C GLN A 31 1.44 -8.16 7.07
N THR A 32 1.43 -7.28 6.07
CA THR A 32 2.55 -7.12 5.14
C THR A 32 2.80 -5.65 4.84
N PHE A 33 4.07 -5.24 4.93
CA PHE A 33 4.59 -3.98 4.41
C PHE A 33 5.33 -4.21 3.10
N VAL A 34 5.16 -3.32 2.14
CA VAL A 34 6.02 -3.24 0.95
C VAL A 34 6.77 -1.93 0.99
N VAL A 35 8.09 -2.01 1.07
CA VAL A 35 8.98 -0.86 1.22
C VAL A 35 10.13 -0.90 0.23
N ASP A 36 10.85 0.20 0.14
CA ASP A 36 12.09 0.26 -0.61
C ASP A 36 13.22 -0.37 0.21
N LEU A 37 14.39 -0.57 -0.42
CA LEU A 37 15.55 -1.08 0.31
C LEU A 37 16.15 0.03 1.18
N SER A 38 15.56 0.25 2.35
CA SER A 38 16.02 1.16 3.40
C SER A 38 16.13 0.42 4.73
N TYR A 39 17.33 0.37 5.32
CA TYR A 39 17.53 -0.30 6.60
C TYR A 39 16.81 0.41 7.73
N ALA A 40 16.79 1.74 7.73
CA ALA A 40 16.05 2.54 8.71
C ALA A 40 14.57 2.13 8.71
N GLN A 41 13.89 2.24 7.56
CA GLN A 41 12.47 1.87 7.43
C GLN A 41 12.21 0.42 7.85
N MET A 42 13.04 -0.52 7.41
CA MET A 42 12.86 -1.94 7.77
C MET A 42 13.06 -2.19 9.27
N ASN A 43 13.97 -1.48 9.92
CA ASN A 43 14.21 -1.63 11.36
C ASN A 43 13.07 -0.99 12.16
N THR A 44 12.67 0.23 11.81
CA THR A 44 11.53 0.91 12.42
C THR A 44 10.24 0.09 12.33
N ILE A 45 9.94 -0.49 11.15
CA ILE A 45 8.74 -1.35 11.00
C ILE A 45 8.80 -2.56 11.94
N ARG A 46 9.98 -3.18 12.10
CA ARG A 46 10.12 -4.31 13.04
C ARG A 46 9.91 -3.87 14.48
N THR A 47 10.41 -2.69 14.85
CA THR A 47 10.25 -2.14 16.19
C THR A 47 8.77 -1.84 16.48
N VAL A 48 8.07 -1.16 15.57
CA VAL A 48 6.69 -0.68 15.81
C VAL A 48 5.65 -1.79 15.62
N PHE A 49 5.81 -2.65 14.62
CA PHE A 49 4.79 -3.64 14.24
C PHE A 49 5.20 -5.10 14.55
N GLY A 50 6.43 -5.34 15.01
CA GLY A 50 6.89 -6.68 15.36
C GLY A 50 6.94 -7.64 14.16
N GLY A 51 6.46 -8.88 14.37
CA GLY A 51 6.56 -10.01 13.44
C GLY A 51 5.84 -9.89 12.09
N LYS A 52 5.42 -8.69 11.66
CA LYS A 52 4.79 -8.47 10.34
C LYS A 52 5.79 -8.72 9.21
N LYS A 53 5.28 -9.16 8.06
CA LYS A 53 6.12 -9.46 6.89
C LYS A 53 6.56 -8.15 6.22
N ILE A 54 7.84 -8.08 5.86
CA ILE A 54 8.42 -6.95 5.13
C ILE A 54 8.88 -7.44 3.76
N LEU A 55 8.26 -6.93 2.72
CA LEU A 55 8.58 -7.20 1.33
C LEU A 55 9.29 -5.99 0.72
N LEU A 56 10.19 -6.26 -0.21
CA LEU A 56 10.89 -5.22 -0.94
C LEU A 56 10.19 -4.96 -2.27
N CYS A 57 10.04 -3.68 -2.62
CA CYS A 57 9.42 -3.25 -3.86
C CYS A 57 10.20 -3.76 -5.07
N GLN A 58 9.54 -4.57 -5.89
CA GLN A 58 10.12 -5.15 -7.10
C GLN A 58 10.48 -4.10 -8.16
N PHE A 59 9.72 -3.00 -8.21
CA PHE A 59 10.02 -1.88 -9.11
C PHE A 59 11.34 -1.20 -8.73
N HIS A 60 11.55 -0.92 -7.45
CA HIS A 60 12.77 -0.30 -6.96
C HIS A 60 14.01 -1.18 -7.12
N LEU A 61 13.85 -2.49 -6.98
CA LEU A 61 14.90 -3.44 -7.33
C LEU A 61 15.30 -3.28 -8.79
N LEU A 62 14.36 -3.36 -9.73
CA LEU A 62 14.65 -3.24 -11.16
C LEU A 62 15.21 -1.85 -11.54
N ARG A 63 14.74 -0.79 -10.87
CA ARG A 63 15.26 0.57 -11.05
C ARG A 63 16.69 0.69 -10.53
N ALA A 64 17.01 0.09 -9.38
CA ALA A 64 18.37 0.05 -8.85
C ALA A 64 19.32 -0.75 -9.73
N VAL A 65 18.88 -1.90 -10.25
CA VAL A 65 19.63 -2.69 -11.25
C VAL A 65 19.94 -1.85 -12.48
N HIS A 66 18.93 -1.17 -13.04
CA HIS A 66 19.12 -0.30 -14.21
C HIS A 66 20.09 0.86 -13.93
N ARG A 67 20.01 1.48 -12.75
CA ARG A 67 20.96 2.54 -12.33
C ARG A 67 22.38 2.02 -12.18
N LYS A 68 22.56 0.82 -11.58
CA LYS A 68 23.88 0.23 -11.37
C LYS A 68 24.49 -0.33 -12.65
N CYS A 69 23.66 -0.85 -13.55
CA CYS A 69 24.09 -1.47 -14.79
C CYS A 69 23.06 -1.16 -15.90
N LYS A 70 23.44 -0.31 -16.85
CA LYS A 70 22.59 0.04 -18.01
C LYS A 70 22.44 -1.10 -19.04
N ASN A 71 22.99 -2.28 -18.76
CA ASN A 71 22.90 -3.45 -19.64
C ASN A 71 21.49 -4.08 -19.56
N LYS A 72 20.74 -3.98 -20.67
CA LYS A 72 19.38 -4.54 -20.79
C LYS A 72 19.33 -6.06 -20.59
N VAL A 73 20.38 -6.79 -20.95
CA VAL A 73 20.48 -8.24 -20.74
C VAL A 73 20.50 -8.54 -19.25
N VAL A 74 21.36 -7.87 -18.47
CA VAL A 74 21.41 -8.02 -17.01
C VAL A 74 20.06 -7.71 -16.38
N TRP A 75 19.43 -6.60 -16.79
CA TRP A 75 18.10 -6.23 -16.32
C TRP A 75 17.06 -7.32 -16.57
N HIS A 76 17.06 -7.89 -17.78
CA HIS A 76 16.13 -8.97 -18.15
C HIS A 76 16.41 -10.27 -17.37
N TYR A 77 17.68 -10.59 -17.11
CA TYR A 77 18.06 -11.71 -16.24
C TYR A 77 17.53 -11.52 -14.82
N VAL A 78 17.74 -10.35 -14.22
CA VAL A 78 17.25 -10.07 -12.87
C VAL A 78 15.72 -10.08 -12.82
N LYS A 79 15.04 -9.54 -13.84
CA LYS A 79 13.57 -9.63 -13.96
C LYS A 79 13.09 -11.08 -14.03
N LYS A 80 13.80 -11.97 -14.74
CA LYS A 80 13.51 -13.42 -14.77
C LYS A 80 13.73 -14.07 -13.41
N ILE A 81 14.84 -13.75 -12.72
CA ILE A 81 15.14 -14.24 -11.37
C ILE A 81 14.04 -13.82 -10.39
N MET A 82 13.62 -12.56 -10.44
CA MET A 82 12.58 -12.00 -9.58
C MET A 82 11.23 -12.69 -9.77
N LYS A 83 10.87 -13.00 -11.02
CA LYS A 83 9.56 -13.55 -11.40
C LYS A 83 9.49 -15.07 -11.43
N THR A 84 10.56 -15.80 -11.16
CA THR A 84 10.51 -17.27 -11.19
C THR A 84 9.80 -17.82 -9.95
N MET A 85 8.98 -18.86 -10.14
CA MET A 85 8.23 -19.53 -9.05
C MET A 85 8.99 -20.70 -8.45
N SER A 86 10.01 -21.20 -9.15
CA SER A 86 10.78 -22.36 -8.72
C SER A 86 12.09 -21.91 -8.09
N VAL A 87 12.35 -22.36 -6.87
CA VAL A 87 13.62 -22.18 -6.16
C VAL A 87 14.78 -22.79 -6.97
N ILE A 88 14.55 -23.95 -7.60
CA ILE A 88 15.54 -24.59 -8.48
C ILE A 88 15.87 -23.68 -9.66
N LYS A 89 14.85 -23.15 -10.36
CA LYS A 89 15.05 -22.20 -11.48
C LYS A 89 15.69 -20.90 -10.99
N PHE A 90 15.34 -20.41 -9.80
CA PHE A 90 15.95 -19.23 -9.18
C PHE A 90 17.45 -19.41 -9.01
N ASN A 91 17.87 -20.52 -8.41
CA ASN A 91 19.27 -20.86 -8.18
C ASN A 91 20.03 -21.00 -9.51
N ALA A 92 19.47 -21.72 -10.48
CA ALA A 92 20.06 -21.88 -11.80
C ALA A 92 20.26 -20.55 -12.55
N LEU A 93 19.27 -19.64 -12.48
CA LEU A 93 19.38 -18.31 -13.08
C LEU A 93 20.41 -17.43 -12.37
N CYS A 94 20.49 -17.49 -11.04
CA CYS A 94 21.50 -16.78 -10.26
C CYS A 94 22.92 -17.26 -10.62
N GLN A 95 23.12 -18.58 -10.75
CA GLN A 95 24.39 -19.15 -11.16
C GLN A 95 24.76 -18.73 -12.59
N ARG A 96 23.78 -18.66 -13.50
CA ARG A 96 23.99 -18.17 -14.87
C ARG A 96 24.37 -16.68 -14.90
N LEU A 97 23.74 -15.86 -14.05
CA LEU A 97 24.09 -14.45 -13.87
C LEU A 97 25.53 -14.30 -13.34
N ARG A 98 25.93 -15.11 -12.35
CA ARG A 98 27.30 -15.16 -11.81
C ARG A 98 28.33 -15.45 -12.88
N ARG A 99 28.08 -16.46 -13.73
CA ARG A 99 29.01 -16.86 -14.80
C ARG A 99 29.13 -15.80 -15.90
N LYS A 100 28.00 -15.23 -16.35
CA LYS A 100 28.00 -14.28 -17.47
C LYS A 100 28.41 -12.86 -17.08
N PHE A 101 28.13 -12.45 -15.84
CA PHE A 101 28.32 -11.08 -15.38
C PHE A 101 28.91 -11.05 -13.96
N PRO A 102 30.14 -11.59 -13.74
CA PRO A 102 30.71 -11.79 -12.41
C PRO A 102 30.83 -10.47 -11.61
N GLY A 103 31.30 -9.39 -12.24
CA GLY A 103 31.42 -8.08 -11.58
C GLY A 103 30.08 -7.51 -11.10
N PHE A 104 29.02 -7.62 -11.92
CA PHE A 104 27.67 -7.23 -11.49
C PHE A 104 27.12 -8.16 -10.41
N TYR A 105 27.41 -9.46 -10.51
CA TYR A 105 26.93 -10.45 -9.55
C TYR A 105 27.45 -10.19 -8.14
N ILE A 106 28.70 -9.71 -7.96
CA ILE A 106 29.23 -9.32 -6.64
C ILE A 106 28.37 -8.23 -5.98
N TYR A 107 28.01 -7.20 -6.75
CA TYR A 107 27.08 -6.17 -6.27
C TYR A 107 25.70 -6.78 -5.95
N PHE A 108 25.16 -7.55 -6.89
CA PHE A 108 23.81 -8.10 -6.78
C PHE A 108 23.69 -9.07 -5.60
N SER A 109 24.73 -9.86 -5.32
CA SER A 109 24.75 -10.79 -4.21
C SER A 109 24.75 -10.07 -2.87
N ARG A 110 25.64 -9.09 -2.71
CA ARG A 110 25.83 -8.32 -1.47
C ARG A 110 24.63 -7.44 -1.12
N VAL A 111 23.97 -6.86 -2.12
CA VAL A 111 22.89 -5.90 -1.89
C VAL A 111 21.51 -6.56 -1.94
N TRP A 112 21.26 -7.41 -2.92
CA TRP A 112 19.91 -7.90 -3.24
C TRP A 112 19.70 -9.38 -2.89
N LEU A 113 20.62 -10.28 -3.24
CA LEU A 113 20.41 -11.72 -3.00
C LEU A 113 20.30 -12.07 -1.52
N LYS A 114 21.04 -11.40 -0.63
CA LYS A 114 20.90 -11.60 0.83
C LYS A 114 19.47 -11.35 1.34
N HIS A 115 18.69 -10.55 0.59
CA HIS A 115 17.29 -10.24 0.86
C HIS A 115 16.32 -10.95 -0.08
N ALA A 116 16.74 -12.00 -0.78
CA ALA A 116 15.93 -12.69 -1.80
C ALA A 116 14.55 -13.12 -1.30
N HIS A 117 14.47 -13.55 -0.05
CA HIS A 117 13.21 -13.92 0.61
C HIS A 117 12.16 -12.79 0.66
N ARG A 118 12.55 -11.53 0.48
CA ARG A 118 11.66 -10.35 0.54
C ARG A 118 11.16 -9.86 -0.81
N TRP A 119 11.82 -10.21 -1.92
CA TRP A 119 11.45 -9.70 -3.26
C TRP A 119 11.20 -10.79 -4.29
N ALA A 120 11.89 -11.92 -4.21
CA ALA A 120 11.76 -12.99 -5.20
C ALA A 120 10.45 -13.75 -4.97
N VAL A 121 9.68 -13.95 -6.04
CA VAL A 121 8.34 -14.52 -5.88
C VAL A 121 8.38 -15.98 -5.40
N CYS A 122 9.38 -16.77 -5.80
CA CYS A 122 9.54 -18.16 -5.31
C CYS A 122 9.68 -18.29 -3.79
N TYR A 123 10.14 -17.26 -3.07
CA TYR A 123 10.28 -17.28 -1.60
C TYR A 123 9.14 -16.58 -0.87
N ARG A 124 8.20 -15.97 -1.59
CA ARG A 124 7.07 -15.23 -1.03
C ARG A 124 5.82 -16.08 -0.83
N SER A 125 5.95 -17.40 -0.98
CA SER A 125 4.84 -18.35 -0.76
C SER A 125 4.21 -18.11 0.61
N GLY A 126 2.88 -18.02 0.65
CA GLY A 126 2.13 -17.76 1.88
C GLY A 126 2.18 -16.32 2.41
N THR A 127 2.80 -15.37 1.70
CA THR A 127 2.72 -13.95 2.07
C THR A 127 1.61 -13.26 1.29
N VAL A 128 0.53 -12.89 1.98
CA VAL A 128 -0.54 -12.10 1.37
C VAL A 128 -0.09 -10.67 1.16
N CYS A 129 -0.04 -10.26 -0.11
CA CYS A 129 0.27 -8.88 -0.47
C CYS A 129 -0.85 -8.20 -1.27
N LEU A 130 -1.98 -8.88 -1.49
CA LEU A 130 -3.14 -8.38 -2.22
C LEU A 130 -2.78 -7.84 -3.61
N ALA A 131 -1.83 -8.53 -4.26
CA ALA A 131 -1.15 -8.12 -5.50
C ALA A 131 -0.40 -6.77 -5.50
N ASN A 132 -0.22 -6.15 -4.34
CA ASN A 132 0.70 -5.04 -4.17
C ASN A 132 2.13 -5.59 -4.09
N GLN A 133 2.77 -5.77 -5.25
CA GLN A 133 4.18 -6.17 -5.34
C GLN A 133 5.12 -4.97 -5.54
N THR A 134 4.54 -3.78 -5.71
CA THR A 134 5.24 -2.51 -5.89
C THR A 134 4.56 -1.42 -5.05
N ASN A 135 5.29 -0.35 -4.73
CA ASN A 135 4.74 0.88 -4.14
C ASN A 135 4.28 1.89 -5.20
N ASN A 136 4.07 1.46 -6.46
CA ASN A 136 3.73 2.36 -7.58
C ASN A 136 2.48 3.23 -7.30
N ARG A 137 1.52 2.73 -6.51
CA ARG A 137 0.34 3.49 -6.12
C ARG A 137 0.72 4.68 -5.24
N ALA A 138 1.56 4.44 -4.23
CA ALA A 138 2.08 5.49 -3.36
C ALA A 138 3.00 6.44 -4.15
N GLU A 139 3.91 5.92 -4.97
CA GLU A 139 4.77 6.76 -5.82
C GLU A 139 4.00 7.62 -6.82
N SER A 140 2.90 7.11 -7.39
CA SER A 140 2.09 7.88 -8.34
C SER A 140 1.33 9.00 -7.63
N ALA A 141 0.77 8.74 -6.46
CA ALA A 141 0.20 9.79 -5.61
C ALA A 141 1.26 10.83 -5.21
N HIS A 142 2.47 10.38 -4.86
CA HIS A 142 3.59 11.26 -4.52
C HIS A 142 4.06 12.08 -5.71
N ARG A 143 4.02 11.52 -6.92
CA ARG A 143 4.37 12.25 -8.13
C ARG A 143 3.44 13.44 -8.35
N TRP A 144 2.13 13.24 -8.19
CA TRP A 144 1.16 14.34 -8.29
C TRP A 144 1.44 15.41 -7.24
N LEU A 145 1.62 15.03 -5.97
CA LEU A 145 2.01 16.00 -4.93
C LEU A 145 3.30 16.75 -5.26
N LYS A 146 4.34 16.06 -5.75
CA LYS A 146 5.61 16.70 -6.11
C LYS A 146 5.52 17.61 -7.33
N GLU A 147 4.58 17.35 -8.24
CA GLU A 147 4.30 18.25 -9.36
C GLU A 147 3.57 19.52 -8.89
N ASP A 148 2.81 19.42 -7.78
CA ASP A 148 2.01 20.51 -7.22
C ASP A 148 2.76 21.36 -6.17
N LEU A 149 3.72 20.77 -5.45
CA LEU A 149 4.52 21.44 -4.42
C LEU A 149 5.71 22.22 -5.03
N CYS A 150 5.91 23.45 -4.56
CA CYS A 150 7.06 24.28 -4.91
C CYS A 150 8.07 24.33 -3.76
N ALA A 151 9.36 24.39 -4.08
CA ALA A 151 10.41 24.58 -3.08
C ALA A 151 10.31 25.93 -2.33
N ALA A 152 9.57 26.89 -2.89
CA ALA A 152 9.30 28.18 -2.27
C ALA A 152 7.96 28.23 -1.50
N ASP A 153 7.18 27.13 -1.48
CA ASP A 153 5.96 27.09 -0.67
C ASP A 153 6.33 27.13 0.82
N SER A 154 5.62 27.97 1.59
CA SER A 154 5.66 27.89 3.05
C SER A 154 5.10 26.56 3.55
N LEU A 155 5.39 26.18 4.80
CA LEU A 155 4.82 24.98 5.41
C LEU A 155 3.28 24.99 5.34
N PHE A 156 2.65 26.13 5.64
CA PHE A 156 1.21 26.31 5.50
C PHE A 156 0.71 25.98 4.09
N ASN A 157 1.34 26.56 3.05
CA ASN A 157 0.95 26.30 1.66
C ASN A 157 1.19 24.84 1.26
N CYS A 158 2.26 24.21 1.77
CA CYS A 158 2.53 22.79 1.58
C CYS A 158 1.41 21.93 2.18
N CYS A 159 1.05 22.16 3.44
CA CYS A 159 -0.05 21.48 4.13
C CYS A 159 -1.39 21.68 3.40
N LYS A 160 -1.66 22.90 2.94
CA LYS A 160 -2.83 23.25 2.12
C LYS A 160 -2.91 22.45 0.84
N ARG A 161 -1.82 22.38 0.09
CA ARG A 161 -1.79 21.62 -1.16
C ARG A 161 -1.95 20.12 -0.91
N ILE A 162 -1.32 19.57 0.12
CA ILE A 162 -1.45 18.16 0.51
C ILE A 162 -2.90 17.85 0.89
N TRP A 163 -3.55 18.70 1.69
CA TRP A 163 -4.93 18.52 2.10
C TRP A 163 -5.88 18.54 0.90
N LEU A 164 -5.78 19.56 0.04
CA LEU A 164 -6.61 19.69 -1.16
C LEU A 164 -6.46 18.49 -2.10
N SER A 165 -5.21 18.06 -2.33
CA SER A 165 -4.92 16.89 -3.17
C SER A 165 -5.49 15.61 -2.55
N SER A 166 -5.37 15.44 -1.23
CA SER A 166 -5.94 14.31 -0.49
C SER A 166 -7.46 14.27 -0.57
N HIS A 167 -8.10 15.43 -0.43
CA HIS A 167 -9.55 15.58 -0.54
C HIS A 167 -10.03 15.22 -1.96
N GLN A 168 -9.39 15.75 -3.01
CA GLN A 168 -9.72 15.39 -4.39
C GLN A 168 -9.58 13.89 -4.65
N MET A 169 -8.50 13.26 -4.17
CA MET A 169 -8.32 11.82 -4.32
C MET A 169 -9.42 11.00 -3.65
N LEU A 170 -9.97 11.49 -2.52
CA LEU A 170 -11.09 10.86 -1.85
C LEU A 170 -12.38 10.98 -2.68
N VAL A 171 -12.67 12.16 -3.20
CA VAL A 171 -13.82 12.39 -4.09
C VAL A 171 -13.71 11.52 -5.35
N ASP A 172 -12.56 11.51 -6.02
CA ASP A 172 -12.31 10.67 -7.20
C ASP A 172 -12.51 9.18 -6.88
N TYR A 173 -12.03 8.74 -5.71
CA TYR A 173 -12.22 7.37 -5.23
C TYR A 173 -13.70 7.03 -5.04
N MET A 174 -14.48 7.91 -4.42
CA MET A 174 -15.91 7.70 -4.20
C MET A 174 -16.69 7.64 -5.51
N CYS A 175 -16.40 8.55 -6.45
CA CYS A 175 -16.97 8.52 -7.79
C CYS A 175 -16.65 7.20 -8.50
N GLU A 176 -15.41 6.73 -8.45
CA GLU A 176 -15.02 5.44 -9.02
C GLU A 176 -15.71 4.26 -8.33
N VAL A 177 -15.93 4.29 -7.00
CA VAL A 177 -16.72 3.29 -6.27
C VAL A 177 -18.16 3.26 -6.78
N ALA A 178 -18.83 4.41 -6.85
CA ALA A 178 -20.20 4.52 -7.36
C ALA A 178 -20.31 4.01 -8.80
N LEU A 179 -19.41 4.44 -9.69
CA LEU A 179 -19.34 3.96 -11.08
C LEU A 179 -19.04 2.46 -11.16
N SER A 180 -18.23 1.92 -10.25
CA SER A 180 -17.90 0.50 -10.22
C SER A 180 -19.10 -0.38 -9.90
N ARG A 181 -20.07 0.13 -9.12
CA ARG A 181 -21.34 -0.56 -8.80
C ARG A 181 -22.25 -0.67 -10.01
N ILE A 182 -22.27 0.37 -10.85
CA ILE A 182 -23.03 0.37 -12.10
C ILE A 182 -22.37 -0.56 -13.13
N ARG A 183 -21.04 -0.53 -13.23
CA ARG A 183 -20.26 -1.28 -14.22
C ARG A 183 -19.87 -2.69 -13.76
N ARG A 184 -20.70 -3.33 -12.95
CA ARG A 184 -20.39 -4.67 -12.43
C ARG A 184 -20.43 -5.72 -13.54
N PRO A 185 -19.56 -6.75 -13.49
CA PRO A 185 -19.64 -7.85 -14.42
C PRO A 185 -20.98 -8.59 -14.27
N VAL A 186 -21.66 -8.80 -15.39
CA VAL A 186 -22.85 -9.65 -15.46
C VAL A 186 -22.38 -11.07 -15.75
N VAL A 187 -22.89 -12.03 -14.96
CA VAL A 187 -22.49 -13.43 -15.06
C VAL A 187 -23.75 -14.27 -15.26
N SER A 188 -23.67 -15.28 -16.13
CA SER A 188 -24.76 -16.25 -16.33
C SER A 188 -25.13 -16.96 -15.03
N PHE A 189 -26.42 -17.23 -14.84
CA PHE A 189 -26.96 -17.94 -13.68
C PHE A 189 -26.30 -19.32 -13.46
N ASN A 190 -25.89 -19.98 -14.54
CA ASN A 190 -25.24 -21.30 -14.48
C ASN A 190 -23.76 -21.24 -14.09
N ASN A 191 -23.19 -20.04 -13.94
CA ASN A 191 -21.80 -19.91 -13.54
C ASN A 191 -21.66 -20.17 -12.03
N PRO A 192 -20.73 -21.05 -11.59
CA PRO A 192 -20.50 -21.34 -10.18
C PRO A 192 -20.15 -20.11 -9.32
N LEU A 193 -19.70 -19.02 -9.93
CA LEU A 193 -19.34 -17.76 -9.28
C LEU A 193 -20.48 -16.74 -9.21
N ALA A 194 -21.66 -17.02 -9.77
CA ALA A 194 -22.77 -16.06 -9.83
C ALA A 194 -23.15 -15.51 -8.44
N GLY A 195 -23.24 -16.38 -7.42
CA GLY A 195 -23.53 -16.00 -6.04
C GLY A 195 -22.41 -15.21 -5.33
N VAL A 196 -21.19 -15.27 -5.87
CA VAL A 196 -19.99 -14.66 -5.29
C VAL A 196 -19.75 -13.28 -5.90
N VAL A 197 -19.86 -13.16 -7.22
CA VAL A 197 -19.51 -11.96 -7.98
C VAL A 197 -20.31 -10.74 -7.55
N ASN A 198 -21.61 -10.91 -7.24
CA ASN A 198 -22.47 -9.82 -6.80
C ASN A 198 -22.11 -9.25 -5.42
N ARG A 199 -21.33 -9.97 -4.62
CA ARG A 199 -20.89 -9.53 -3.28
C ARG A 199 -19.51 -8.87 -3.32
N LEU A 200 -18.78 -9.04 -4.41
CA LEU A 200 -17.42 -8.54 -4.57
C LEU A 200 -17.42 -7.11 -5.12
N THR A 201 -16.38 -6.36 -4.76
CA THR A 201 -15.98 -5.15 -5.51
C THR A 201 -15.74 -5.51 -6.97
N ARG A 202 -16.00 -4.58 -7.88
CA ARG A 202 -15.78 -4.78 -9.33
C ARG A 202 -14.40 -5.35 -9.64
N TYR A 203 -13.35 -4.81 -9.02
CA TYR A 203 -11.98 -5.28 -9.23
C TYR A 203 -11.81 -6.75 -8.84
N ALA A 204 -12.34 -7.15 -7.68
CA ALA A 204 -12.25 -8.53 -7.22
C ALA A 204 -13.06 -9.48 -8.11
N ALA A 205 -14.26 -9.05 -8.54
CA ALA A 205 -15.10 -9.79 -9.48
C ALA A 205 -14.40 -10.04 -10.82
N GLU A 206 -13.83 -8.99 -11.45
CA GLU A 206 -13.08 -9.14 -12.71
C GLU A 206 -11.87 -10.07 -12.54
N ARG A 207 -11.21 -10.04 -11.37
CA ARG A 207 -10.04 -10.89 -11.09
C ARG A 207 -10.41 -12.36 -10.92
N ILE A 208 -11.45 -12.67 -10.16
CA ILE A 208 -11.86 -14.06 -9.93
C ILE A 208 -12.45 -14.68 -11.20
N LEU A 209 -13.24 -13.93 -11.97
CA LEU A 209 -13.75 -14.38 -13.27
C LEU A 209 -12.60 -14.66 -14.23
N LYS A 210 -11.64 -13.75 -14.33
CA LYS A 210 -10.45 -13.98 -15.15
C LYS A 210 -9.68 -15.23 -14.72
N GLU A 211 -9.46 -15.43 -13.42
CA GLU A 211 -8.78 -16.63 -12.89
C GLU A 211 -9.55 -17.91 -13.23
N TRP A 212 -10.89 -17.88 -13.15
CA TRP A 212 -11.75 -18.99 -13.52
C TRP A 212 -11.65 -19.33 -15.01
N ASP A 213 -11.66 -18.31 -15.87
CA ASP A 213 -11.59 -18.47 -17.33
C ASP A 213 -10.16 -18.72 -17.86
N SER A 214 -9.13 -18.60 -17.01
CA SER A 214 -7.72 -18.60 -17.43
C SER A 214 -7.23 -19.93 -18.01
N SER A 215 -7.90 -21.06 -17.74
CA SER A 215 -7.55 -22.34 -18.36
C SER A 215 -8.65 -23.39 -18.15
N ASN A 216 -8.96 -24.10 -19.24
CA ASN A 216 -9.81 -25.31 -19.26
C ASN A 216 -9.00 -26.57 -18.93
N SER A 217 -7.92 -26.43 -18.15
CA SER A 217 -7.08 -27.57 -17.78
C SER A 217 -7.90 -28.60 -16.99
N PRO A 218 -7.81 -29.89 -17.35
CA PRO A 218 -8.43 -30.95 -16.57
C PRO A 218 -7.96 -30.89 -15.12
N MET A 219 -8.93 -30.92 -14.20
CA MET A 219 -8.70 -30.96 -12.77
C MET A 219 -9.34 -32.20 -12.16
N SER A 220 -8.68 -32.77 -11.15
CA SER A 220 -9.22 -33.85 -10.32
C SER A 220 -8.95 -33.56 -8.85
N VAL A 221 -9.83 -34.03 -7.96
CA VAL A 221 -9.67 -33.88 -6.51
C VAL A 221 -9.30 -35.23 -5.91
N VAL A 222 -8.27 -35.25 -5.07
CA VAL A 222 -7.84 -36.42 -4.30
C VAL A 222 -7.77 -36.04 -2.82
N GLY A 223 -8.28 -36.90 -1.94
CA GLY A 223 -8.21 -36.73 -0.48
C GLY A 223 -9.56 -36.89 0.22
N VAL A 224 -9.51 -36.99 1.55
CA VAL A 224 -10.67 -37.14 2.43
C VAL A 224 -10.64 -36.02 3.48
N ALA A 225 -11.82 -35.50 3.83
CA ALA A 225 -12.12 -34.57 4.94
C ALA A 225 -10.97 -33.61 5.38
N GLY A 226 -10.97 -32.39 4.84
CA GLY A 226 -10.16 -31.27 5.34
C GLY A 226 -8.75 -31.12 4.75
N LYS A 227 -8.19 -32.14 4.10
CA LYS A 227 -6.90 -32.06 3.38
C LYS A 227 -7.07 -32.50 1.93
N LEU A 228 -7.62 -31.63 1.10
CA LEU A 228 -7.85 -31.91 -0.32
C LEU A 228 -6.59 -31.55 -1.13
N LYS A 229 -6.32 -32.35 -2.16
CA LYS A 229 -5.37 -32.01 -3.22
C LYS A 229 -6.10 -31.89 -4.53
N VAL A 230 -5.96 -30.76 -5.19
CA VAL A 230 -6.42 -30.56 -6.56
C VAL A 230 -5.24 -30.82 -7.49
N MET A 231 -5.38 -31.82 -8.35
CA MET A 231 -4.41 -32.16 -9.38
C MET A 231 -4.85 -31.47 -10.68
N GLU A 232 -4.01 -30.61 -11.22
CA GLU A 232 -4.25 -29.91 -12.48
C GLU A 232 -3.20 -30.28 -13.52
N GLU A 233 -3.63 -30.49 -14.76
CA GLU A 233 -2.73 -30.72 -15.90
C GLU A 233 -2.40 -29.42 -16.65
N VAL A 234 -1.13 -29.01 -16.61
CA VAL A 234 -0.65 -27.77 -17.19
C VAL A 234 0.58 -28.06 -18.05
N PHE A 235 0.47 -27.86 -19.38
CA PHE A 235 1.53 -28.17 -20.36
C PHE A 235 2.11 -29.59 -20.21
N ALA A 236 1.22 -30.60 -20.17
CA ALA A 236 1.57 -32.02 -19.98
C ALA A 236 2.33 -32.32 -18.67
N ARG A 237 2.18 -31.46 -17.66
CA ARG A 237 2.69 -31.69 -16.31
C ARG A 237 1.54 -31.67 -15.32
N ARG A 238 1.54 -32.63 -14.41
CA ARG A 238 0.57 -32.69 -13.33
C ARG A 238 1.10 -31.91 -12.13
N ILE A 239 0.38 -30.87 -11.72
CA ILE A 239 0.71 -30.04 -10.56
C ILE A 239 -0.32 -30.32 -9.47
N ALA A 240 0.16 -30.56 -8.25
CA ALA A 240 -0.67 -30.78 -7.08
C ALA A 240 -0.79 -29.49 -6.26
N TYR A 241 -2.02 -29.06 -5.98
CA TYR A 241 -2.32 -27.93 -5.12
C TYR A 241 -3.01 -28.41 -3.84
N SER A 242 -2.47 -28.05 -2.68
CA SER A 242 -3.13 -28.29 -1.40
C SER A 242 -4.27 -27.29 -1.22
N VAL A 243 -5.45 -27.78 -0.85
CA VAL A 243 -6.68 -27.01 -0.69
C VAL A 243 -7.32 -27.32 0.65
N ASP A 244 -7.66 -26.25 1.37
CA ASP A 244 -8.41 -26.26 2.62
C ASP A 244 -9.67 -25.41 2.43
N LEU A 245 -10.82 -26.08 2.29
CA LEU A 245 -12.12 -25.44 2.09
C LEU A 245 -12.62 -24.73 3.35
N LYS A 246 -12.22 -25.17 4.55
CA LYS A 246 -12.67 -24.58 5.81
C LYS A 246 -12.08 -23.19 6.01
N ASN A 247 -10.79 -23.05 5.69
CA ASN A 247 -10.07 -21.80 5.85
C ASN A 247 -9.96 -20.99 4.55
N SER A 248 -10.52 -21.49 3.44
CA SER A 248 -10.40 -20.90 2.10
C SER A 248 -8.94 -20.66 1.66
N VAL A 249 -8.08 -21.65 1.95
CA VAL A 249 -6.64 -21.60 1.66
C VAL A 249 -6.30 -22.55 0.53
N CYS A 250 -5.49 -22.08 -0.42
CA CYS A 250 -4.89 -22.90 -1.45
C CYS A 250 -3.40 -22.58 -1.60
N SER A 251 -2.60 -23.60 -1.91
CA SER A 251 -1.17 -23.44 -2.20
C SER A 251 -0.89 -22.77 -3.56
N CYS A 252 -1.92 -22.43 -4.34
CA CYS A 252 -1.74 -21.72 -5.60
C CYS A 252 -1.42 -20.24 -5.37
N ILE A 253 -0.72 -19.64 -6.34
CA ILE A 253 -0.26 -18.26 -6.26
C ILE A 253 -1.42 -17.27 -6.16
N PHE A 254 -2.53 -17.54 -6.86
CA PHE A 254 -3.68 -16.64 -6.84
C PHE A 254 -4.24 -16.48 -5.42
N ASN A 255 -4.55 -17.59 -4.74
CA ASN A 255 -5.07 -17.53 -3.37
C ASN A 255 -4.02 -16.98 -2.39
N GLN A 256 -2.74 -17.36 -2.52
CA GLN A 256 -1.70 -16.83 -1.63
C GLN A 256 -1.49 -15.31 -1.79
N LEU A 257 -1.63 -14.77 -3.00
CA LEU A 257 -1.45 -13.34 -3.24
C LEU A 257 -2.69 -12.54 -2.87
N TYR A 258 -3.88 -13.02 -3.24
CA TYR A 258 -5.11 -12.26 -3.14
C TYR A 258 -5.93 -12.61 -1.89
N ALA A 259 -5.72 -13.76 -1.27
CA ALA A 259 -6.63 -14.32 -0.26
C ALA A 259 -8.09 -14.32 -0.74
N MET A 260 -8.26 -14.69 -2.02
CA MET A 260 -9.55 -14.86 -2.70
C MET A 260 -9.70 -16.31 -3.15
N PRO A 261 -10.94 -16.80 -3.36
CA PRO A 261 -11.16 -18.12 -3.95
C PRO A 261 -10.49 -18.17 -5.33
N CYS A 262 -9.58 -19.13 -5.51
CA CYS A 262 -9.01 -19.46 -6.80
C CYS A 262 -9.86 -20.54 -7.49
N ARG A 263 -9.61 -20.80 -8.77
CA ARG A 263 -10.28 -21.90 -9.48
C ARG A 263 -10.13 -23.27 -8.81
N HIS A 264 -9.01 -23.55 -8.14
CA HIS A 264 -8.82 -24.81 -7.41
C HIS A 264 -9.75 -24.93 -6.20
N LEU A 265 -9.92 -23.83 -5.45
CA LEU A 265 -10.85 -23.76 -4.32
C LEU A 265 -12.30 -23.93 -4.80
N VAL A 266 -12.68 -23.22 -5.86
CA VAL A 266 -14.01 -23.29 -6.46
C VAL A 266 -14.30 -24.70 -6.96
N PHE A 267 -13.37 -25.31 -7.72
CA PHE A 267 -13.50 -26.67 -8.22
C PHE A 267 -13.63 -27.71 -7.10
N ALA A 268 -12.79 -27.60 -6.06
CA ALA A 268 -12.86 -28.48 -4.89
C ALA A 268 -14.19 -28.31 -4.12
N ALA A 269 -14.66 -27.08 -3.94
CA ALA A 269 -15.93 -26.79 -3.28
C ALA A 269 -17.11 -27.39 -4.05
N MET A 270 -17.15 -27.21 -5.37
CA MET A 270 -18.18 -27.83 -6.23
C MET A 270 -18.19 -29.35 -6.10
N ARG A 271 -17.02 -30.00 -6.12
CA ARG A 271 -16.92 -31.46 -6.01
C ARG A 271 -17.33 -31.98 -4.62
N ALA A 272 -17.07 -31.19 -3.59
CA ALA A 272 -17.45 -31.45 -2.19
C ALA A 272 -18.88 -30.97 -1.84
N LYS A 273 -19.62 -30.40 -2.80
CA LYS A 273 -20.95 -29.78 -2.58
C LYS A 273 -20.96 -28.70 -1.49
N VAL A 274 -19.85 -27.98 -1.35
CA VAL A 274 -19.74 -26.79 -0.48
C VAL A 274 -20.09 -25.55 -1.29
N ALA A 275 -20.91 -24.67 -0.73
CA ALA A 275 -21.31 -23.44 -1.40
C ALA A 275 -20.10 -22.50 -1.59
N VAL A 276 -19.91 -21.98 -2.81
CA VAL A 276 -18.69 -21.24 -3.18
C VAL A 276 -18.59 -19.89 -2.43
N ASP A 277 -19.72 -19.33 -2.03
CA ASP A 277 -19.80 -18.08 -1.29
C ASP A 277 -19.24 -18.18 0.13
N THR A 278 -19.21 -19.37 0.74
CA THR A 278 -18.56 -19.59 2.05
C THR A 278 -17.04 -19.45 1.98
N LEU A 279 -16.46 -19.47 0.77
CA LEU A 279 -15.03 -19.27 0.55
C LEU A 279 -14.62 -17.80 0.63
N LEU A 280 -15.58 -16.86 0.64
CA LEU A 280 -15.34 -15.41 0.75
C LEU A 280 -15.00 -14.98 2.19
N VAL A 281 -13.85 -15.40 2.69
CA VAL A 281 -13.41 -15.12 4.07
C VAL A 281 -12.81 -13.73 4.25
N ASN A 282 -12.27 -13.13 3.19
CA ASN A 282 -11.62 -11.83 3.26
C ASN A 282 -12.55 -10.69 2.84
N SER A 283 -13.09 -9.99 3.83
CA SER A 283 -14.07 -8.92 3.62
C SER A 283 -13.55 -7.75 2.78
N ARG A 284 -12.23 -7.54 2.67
CA ARG A 284 -11.65 -6.43 1.90
C ARG A 284 -12.14 -6.41 0.45
N TRP A 285 -12.42 -7.59 -0.09
CA TRP A 285 -12.87 -7.75 -1.46
C TRP A 285 -14.36 -7.55 -1.63
N LEU A 286 -15.12 -7.49 -0.54
CA LEU A 286 -16.58 -7.35 -0.54
C LEU A 286 -16.97 -5.89 -0.75
N ASP A 287 -18.06 -5.67 -1.48
CA ASP A 287 -18.46 -4.32 -1.86
C ASP A 287 -18.79 -3.44 -0.65
N PHE A 288 -19.39 -4.01 0.40
CA PHE A 288 -19.72 -3.28 1.62
C PHE A 288 -18.49 -2.72 2.34
N TYR A 289 -17.29 -3.27 2.09
CA TYR A 289 -16.05 -2.71 2.65
C TYR A 289 -15.82 -1.26 2.18
N GLN A 290 -16.40 -0.89 1.03
CA GLN A 290 -16.31 0.45 0.48
C GLN A 290 -17.32 1.43 1.12
N ASP A 291 -18.36 0.94 1.79
CA ASP A 291 -19.41 1.77 2.43
C ASP A 291 -18.96 2.47 3.71
N GLY A 292 -17.85 2.02 4.32
CA GLY A 292 -17.28 2.67 5.51
C GLY A 292 -16.60 4.01 5.24
N VAL A 293 -16.47 4.42 3.97
CA VAL A 293 -15.85 5.68 3.56
C VAL A 293 -16.95 6.72 3.35
N LYS A 294 -17.25 7.49 4.39
CA LYS A 294 -18.20 8.60 4.30
C LYS A 294 -17.58 9.80 3.58
N PRO A 295 -18.33 10.50 2.73
CA PRO A 295 -17.88 11.77 2.16
C PRO A 295 -17.68 12.79 3.29
N PRO A 296 -16.71 13.72 3.16
CA PRO A 296 -16.88 15.06 3.73
C PRO A 296 -18.14 15.67 3.10
N GLU A 297 -18.99 16.34 3.88
CA GLU A 297 -20.16 17.06 3.35
C GLU A 297 -19.73 18.15 2.36
N VAL A 298 -19.58 17.81 1.07
CA VAL A 298 -19.47 18.79 -0.02
C VAL A 298 -20.25 18.27 -1.22
N LEU A 299 -21.24 19.07 -1.61
CA LEU A 299 -22.03 18.92 -2.82
C LEU A 299 -21.15 19.07 -4.07
N PHE A 300 -21.42 18.20 -5.03
CA PHE A 300 -20.77 18.11 -6.33
C PHE A 300 -20.56 19.45 -7.05
N THR A 301 -19.42 19.58 -7.72
CA THR A 301 -19.37 20.14 -9.07
C THR A 301 -18.69 19.11 -9.98
N ASP A 302 -19.17 18.99 -11.22
CA ASP A 302 -18.88 17.91 -12.17
C ASP A 302 -17.41 17.44 -12.22
N PRO A 303 -17.17 16.12 -12.41
CA PRO A 303 -15.82 15.61 -12.56
C PRO A 303 -15.17 16.21 -13.82
N PRO A 304 -14.01 16.89 -13.72
CA PRO A 304 -13.35 17.43 -14.90
C PRO A 304 -12.87 16.28 -15.80
N ARG A 305 -13.21 16.38 -17.09
CA ARG A 305 -12.78 15.46 -18.14
C ARG A 305 -11.25 15.29 -18.12
N ARG A 306 -10.77 14.06 -18.30
CA ARG A 306 -9.35 13.77 -18.55
C ARG A 306 -8.91 14.46 -19.84
N GLU A 307 -8.31 15.64 -19.74
CA GLU A 307 -7.73 16.34 -20.88
C GLU A 307 -6.24 16.03 -21.09
N LYS A 308 -5.86 16.03 -22.37
CA LYS A 308 -4.56 15.53 -22.86
C LYS A 308 -3.39 16.41 -22.40
N LYS A 309 -2.24 15.75 -22.23
CA LYS A 309 -0.95 16.31 -21.80
C LYS A 309 -0.56 17.58 -22.58
N GLY A 310 -0.68 18.74 -21.94
CA GLY A 310 -0.11 20.02 -22.38
C GLY A 310 0.12 20.96 -21.19
N LYS A 311 1.31 21.59 -21.14
CA LYS A 311 1.85 22.54 -20.12
C LYS A 311 1.35 22.34 -18.67
N LYS A 312 2.00 21.44 -17.95
CA LYS A 312 1.59 20.91 -16.63
C LYS A 312 1.45 21.93 -15.48
N SER A 313 2.33 22.92 -15.34
CA SER A 313 2.34 23.75 -14.10
C SER A 313 1.18 24.76 -14.04
N VAL A 314 0.78 25.36 -15.16
CA VAL A 314 -0.34 26.33 -15.21
C VAL A 314 -1.69 25.63 -15.01
N VAL A 315 -1.80 24.37 -15.47
CA VAL A 315 -3.02 23.55 -15.36
C VAL A 315 -3.27 23.10 -13.93
N VAL A 316 -2.22 22.72 -13.20
CA VAL A 316 -2.29 22.35 -11.78
C VAL A 316 -2.74 23.54 -10.91
N THR A 317 -2.11 24.70 -11.07
CA THR A 317 -2.45 25.89 -10.27
C THR A 317 -3.89 26.36 -10.51
N ARG A 318 -4.39 26.29 -11.76
CA ARG A 318 -5.81 26.60 -12.08
C ARG A 318 -6.76 25.61 -11.40
N ARG A 319 -6.44 24.32 -11.40
CA ARG A 319 -7.28 23.28 -10.78
C ARG A 319 -7.38 23.43 -9.26
N MET A 320 -6.28 23.78 -8.59
CA MET A 320 -6.29 24.01 -7.13
C MET A 320 -7.05 25.29 -6.76
N ASN A 321 -6.87 26.36 -7.52
CA ASN A 321 -7.62 27.61 -7.29
C ASN A 321 -9.13 27.43 -7.54
N GLN A 322 -9.51 26.53 -8.45
CA GLN A 322 -10.91 26.17 -8.67
C GLN A 322 -11.46 25.31 -7.53
N LEU A 323 -10.68 24.32 -7.06
CA LEU A 323 -11.06 23.51 -5.90
C LEU A 323 -11.29 24.35 -4.65
N GLU A 324 -10.38 25.28 -4.36
CA GLU A 324 -10.52 26.20 -3.23
C GLU A 324 -11.79 27.05 -3.32
N ARG A 325 -12.19 27.48 -4.54
CA ARG A 325 -13.43 28.26 -4.75
C ARG A 325 -14.71 27.43 -4.65
N CYS A 326 -14.61 26.12 -4.85
CA CYS A 326 -15.75 25.20 -4.83
C CYS A 326 -15.96 24.53 -3.47
N MET A 327 -15.07 24.76 -2.50
CA MET A 327 -15.24 24.24 -1.14
C MET A 327 -16.34 24.98 -0.39
N SER A 328 -17.19 24.23 0.31
CA SER A 328 -18.12 24.80 1.30
C SER A 328 -17.34 25.51 2.42
N ALA A 329 -17.95 26.52 3.06
CA ALA A 329 -17.38 27.20 4.22
C ALA A 329 -16.95 26.21 5.33
N ASP A 330 -17.82 25.26 5.70
CA ASP A 330 -17.54 24.28 6.76
C ASP A 330 -16.30 23.43 6.47
N THR A 331 -16.15 22.97 5.23
CA THR A 331 -14.98 22.20 4.80
C THR A 331 -13.70 23.05 4.78
N TYR A 332 -13.80 24.34 4.46
CA TYR A 332 -12.68 25.27 4.52
C TYR A 332 -12.23 25.53 5.97
N ASP A 333 -13.18 25.68 6.90
CA ASP A 333 -12.89 25.88 8.31
C ASP A 333 -12.24 24.64 8.95
N VAL A 334 -12.73 23.43 8.62
CA VAL A 334 -12.07 22.17 9.02
C VAL A 334 -10.65 22.08 8.46
N MET A 335 -10.44 22.53 7.22
CA MET A 335 -9.12 22.56 6.61
C MET A 335 -8.18 23.50 7.37
N LEU A 336 -8.63 24.71 7.73
CA LEU A 336 -7.85 25.68 8.49
C LEU A 336 -7.51 25.18 9.90
N ASP A 337 -8.48 24.63 10.64
CA ASP A 337 -8.28 24.04 11.97
C ASP A 337 -7.17 22.97 11.97
N LYS A 338 -7.23 22.05 11.00
CA LYS A 338 -6.22 21.01 10.84
C LYS A 338 -4.85 21.57 10.46
N MET A 339 -4.79 22.69 9.75
CA MET A 339 -3.51 23.34 9.43
C MET A 339 -2.91 24.05 10.62
N CYS A 340 -3.71 24.77 11.40
CA CYS A 340 -3.26 25.41 12.64
C CYS A 340 -2.67 24.37 13.59
N THR A 341 -3.36 23.24 13.80
CA THR A 341 -2.84 22.14 14.63
C THR A 341 -1.46 21.64 14.16
N VAL A 342 -1.24 21.55 12.84
CA VAL A 342 0.06 21.13 12.29
C VAL A 342 1.11 22.22 12.48
N MET A 343 0.76 23.49 12.28
CA MET A 343 1.70 24.60 12.49
C MET A 343 2.14 24.70 13.95
N ASP A 344 1.20 24.61 14.89
CA ASP A 344 1.48 24.64 16.33
C ASP A 344 2.41 23.49 16.74
N ALA A 345 2.20 22.29 16.19
CA ALA A 345 3.07 21.13 16.45
C ALA A 345 4.50 21.31 15.92
N PHE A 346 4.68 22.06 14.82
CA PHE A 346 6.02 22.38 14.29
C PHE A 346 6.69 23.49 15.09
N GLU A 347 5.96 24.50 15.55
CA GLU A 347 6.50 25.57 16.40
C GLU A 347 6.96 25.02 17.76
N ILE A 348 6.18 24.14 18.40
CA ILE A 348 6.57 23.47 19.65
C ILE A 348 7.85 22.64 19.46
N ALA A 349 7.95 21.90 18.35
CA ALA A 349 9.13 21.08 18.06
C ALA A 349 10.40 21.91 17.76
N GLU A 350 10.26 23.16 17.27
CA GLU A 350 11.39 24.07 17.13
C GLU A 350 11.86 24.63 18.49
N MET A 351 10.93 24.86 19.43
CA MET A 351 11.24 25.35 20.77
C MET A 351 11.94 24.30 21.66
N ASP A 352 11.59 23.01 21.53
CA ASP A 352 12.22 21.92 22.29
C ASP A 352 13.65 21.61 21.85
N ASP A 353 13.99 21.88 20.58
CA ASP A 353 15.32 21.66 20.01
C ASP A 353 16.36 22.69 20.51
N ASP A 354 15.92 23.92 20.79
CA ASP A 354 16.74 24.97 21.41
C ASP A 354 17.00 24.71 22.91
N ALA A 355 16.34 23.70 23.48
CA ALA A 355 16.52 23.23 24.85
C ALA A 355 17.31 21.90 24.95
N ALA A 356 18.14 21.58 23.94
CA ALA A 356 18.98 20.38 23.99
C ALA A 356 19.96 20.41 25.20
N PRO A 357 20.02 19.35 26.02
CA PRO A 357 21.01 19.26 27.09
C PRO A 357 22.42 19.14 26.49
N SER A 358 23.41 19.72 27.18
CA SER A 358 24.83 19.59 26.85
C SER A 358 25.26 18.13 26.71
N GLN A 359 26.23 17.89 25.83
CA GLN A 359 26.70 16.59 25.32
C GLN A 359 27.25 15.57 26.35
N GLU A 360 27.04 15.74 27.66
CA GLU A 360 27.60 14.86 28.70
C GLU A 360 26.64 13.75 29.20
N ASP A 361 25.34 13.76 28.88
CA ASP A 361 24.36 12.83 29.48
C ASP A 361 23.91 11.64 28.59
N LEU A 362 24.71 11.22 27.59
CA LEU A 362 24.35 10.09 26.70
C LEU A 362 25.00 8.74 27.04
N HIS A 363 25.65 8.62 28.19
CA HIS A 363 26.11 7.34 28.72
C HIS A 363 25.26 6.91 29.92
N GLU A 364 24.08 6.33 29.65
CA GLU A 364 23.48 5.19 30.36
C GLU A 364 21.99 5.05 29.97
N ILE A 365 21.69 4.23 28.98
CA ILE A 365 20.34 3.68 28.80
C ILE A 365 20.39 2.22 29.28
N PRO A 366 19.74 1.86 30.40
CA PRO A 366 19.69 0.48 30.84
C PRO A 366 18.78 -0.35 29.91
N PRO A 367 19.07 -1.66 29.72
CA PRO A 367 18.29 -2.51 28.84
C PRO A 367 16.89 -2.75 29.41
N LEU A 368 15.85 -2.44 28.62
CA LEU A 368 14.47 -2.84 28.88
C LEU A 368 14.32 -4.38 28.81
N ARG A 369 14.65 -5.05 29.91
CA ARG A 369 14.02 -6.31 30.33
C ARG A 369 13.14 -5.98 31.54
N GLU A 370 12.06 -6.73 31.66
CA GLU A 370 11.04 -6.65 32.74
C GLU A 370 9.87 -5.68 32.50
N ARG A 371 8.99 -6.09 31.59
CA ARG A 371 7.53 -6.06 31.81
C ARG A 371 6.87 -7.14 30.95
N ILE A 372 7.16 -8.40 31.26
CA ILE A 372 6.37 -9.55 30.77
C ILE A 372 6.15 -10.50 31.96
N SER A 373 5.01 -10.32 32.60
CA SER A 373 4.36 -11.22 33.55
C SER A 373 2.90 -10.74 33.56
N GLN A 374 1.84 -11.51 33.29
CA GLN A 374 1.57 -12.94 33.18
C GLN A 374 0.32 -13.16 32.27
N PRO A 375 -0.04 -14.40 31.89
CA PRO A 375 -1.07 -14.69 30.90
C PRO A 375 -2.47 -14.80 31.53
N HIS A 376 -3.48 -14.23 30.88
CA HIS A 376 -4.88 -14.60 31.12
C HIS A 376 -5.35 -15.61 30.07
N THR A 377 -5.82 -16.73 30.60
CA THR A 377 -6.41 -17.89 29.93
C THR A 377 -7.77 -17.58 29.31
N THR A 378 -7.92 -18.03 28.06
CA THR A 378 -9.13 -18.53 27.37
C THR A 378 -10.47 -17.78 27.49
N SER A 379 -10.94 -17.24 26.37
CA SER A 379 -12.26 -17.63 25.85
C SER A 379 -12.26 -17.68 24.32
N SER A 380 -12.89 -18.73 23.82
CA SER A 380 -13.05 -19.08 22.42
C SER A 380 -14.02 -18.12 21.72
N HIS A 381 -13.51 -17.31 20.80
CA HIS A 381 -14.34 -16.70 19.76
C HIS A 381 -13.68 -16.88 18.39
N THR A 382 -14.43 -17.56 17.52
CA THR A 382 -14.21 -17.76 16.09
C THR A 382 -13.81 -16.43 15.42
N THR A 383 -12.51 -16.25 15.21
CA THR A 383 -11.95 -15.07 14.55
C THR A 383 -11.78 -15.37 13.07
N THR A 384 -12.74 -14.92 12.26
CA THR A 384 -12.61 -14.90 10.80
C THR A 384 -11.51 -13.89 10.45
N GLY A 385 -10.30 -14.41 10.15
CA GLY A 385 -9.10 -13.60 9.94
C GLY A 385 -9.20 -12.71 8.69
N MET A 386 -9.27 -11.39 8.90
CA MET A 386 -9.22 -10.39 7.84
C MET A 386 -7.77 -10.01 7.51
N VAL A 387 -7.43 -9.89 6.23
CA VAL A 387 -6.05 -9.66 5.77
C VAL A 387 -5.85 -8.25 5.20
N SER A 388 -4.88 -7.50 5.71
CA SER A 388 -4.49 -6.17 5.22
C SER A 388 -3.01 -6.11 4.79
N CYS A 389 -2.74 -5.47 3.64
CA CYS A 389 -1.40 -5.11 3.17
C CYS A 389 -1.28 -3.58 3.14
N ALA A 390 -0.22 -3.03 3.71
CA ALA A 390 0.09 -1.60 3.65
C ALA A 390 1.23 -1.32 2.66
N LEU A 391 1.06 -0.22 1.91
CA LEU A 391 2.13 0.43 1.17
C LEU A 391 2.52 1.66 1.98
N LEU A 392 3.73 1.66 2.56
CA LEU A 392 4.25 2.81 3.28
C LEU A 392 5.16 3.60 2.35
N THR A 393 4.98 4.91 2.27
CA THR A 393 5.94 5.80 1.64
C THR A 393 5.91 7.10 2.41
N LEU A 394 7.06 7.52 2.92
CA LEU A 394 7.21 8.68 3.78
C LEU A 394 8.01 9.76 3.05
N PHE A 395 7.77 11.02 3.37
CA PHE A 395 8.28 12.15 2.61
C PHE A 395 9.05 13.13 3.51
N ASN A 396 10.11 13.70 2.94
CA ASN A 396 10.90 14.76 3.54
C ASN A 396 10.79 15.98 2.60
N VAL A 397 10.17 17.06 3.09
CA VAL A 397 10.24 18.39 2.46
C VAL A 397 11.34 19.14 3.17
N HIS A 398 12.47 19.38 2.50
CA HIS A 398 13.42 20.36 2.99
C HIS A 398 12.84 21.76 2.76
N ILE A 399 12.13 22.27 3.76
CA ILE A 399 11.78 23.67 3.86
C ILE A 399 13.05 24.36 4.37
N ARG A 400 13.73 25.10 3.49
CA ARG A 400 14.82 25.98 3.94
C ARG A 400 14.18 27.06 4.80
N SER A 401 14.48 27.07 6.10
CA SER A 401 14.26 28.23 6.95
C SER A 401 15.00 29.42 6.32
N SER A 402 14.23 30.39 5.84
CA SER A 402 14.79 31.64 5.33
C SER A 402 15.14 32.51 6.54
N PRO A 403 16.39 32.97 6.70
CA PRO A 403 16.83 33.70 7.89
C PRO A 403 16.45 35.18 7.82
N ARG A 404 15.15 35.47 7.70
CA ARG A 404 14.63 36.86 7.78
C ARG A 404 13.32 36.92 8.55
N LEU A 405 13.39 36.54 9.83
CA LEU A 405 12.45 37.00 10.84
C LEU A 405 13.13 38.10 11.65
N HIS A 406 13.07 39.33 11.13
CA HIS A 406 13.01 40.53 11.96
C HIS A 406 12.53 41.73 11.12
N ARG A 407 11.55 42.45 11.69
CA ARG A 407 10.91 43.70 11.24
C ARG A 407 9.80 43.55 10.20
N HIS A 408 8.55 43.49 10.65
CA HIS A 408 7.73 44.70 10.80
C HIS A 408 6.41 44.41 11.52
N ARG A 409 6.12 45.24 12.53
CA ARG A 409 4.84 45.34 13.25
C ARG A 409 3.73 45.84 12.32
N SER A 410 2.51 45.40 12.63
CA SER A 410 1.21 46.06 12.38
C SER A 410 0.80 46.30 10.92
N LEU A 411 -0.17 45.53 10.43
CA LEU A 411 -1.10 45.99 9.39
C LEU A 411 -2.46 45.30 9.60
N TYR A 412 -3.46 46.12 9.89
CA TYR A 412 -4.87 45.77 10.09
C TYR A 412 -5.44 45.01 8.88
N LEU A 413 -6.13 43.89 9.13
CA LEU A 413 -6.96 43.21 8.13
C LEU A 413 -8.16 44.10 7.78
N ARG A 414 -8.10 44.73 6.60
CA ARG A 414 -9.23 45.42 5.98
C ARG A 414 -10.06 44.40 5.21
N VAL A 415 -11.29 44.16 5.66
CA VAL A 415 -12.31 43.35 4.97
C VAL A 415 -12.65 44.01 3.62
N PRO A 416 -12.57 43.32 2.47
CA PRO A 416 -13.02 43.87 1.20
C PRO A 416 -14.54 43.80 1.06
N ASN A 417 -15.16 44.95 0.80
CA ASN A 417 -16.56 45.13 0.43
C ASN A 417 -16.94 44.29 -0.80
N ARG A 418 -18.13 43.65 -0.73
CA ARG A 418 -18.84 43.12 -1.91
C ARG A 418 -19.26 44.29 -2.82
N PRO A 419 -19.20 44.16 -4.16
CA PRO A 419 -19.99 45.00 -5.03
C PRO A 419 -21.40 44.41 -5.21
N ASN A 420 -22.40 45.26 -5.03
CA ASN A 420 -23.78 45.05 -5.48
C ASN A 420 -23.87 45.13 -7.01
N CYS A 421 -24.58 44.17 -7.59
CA CYS A 421 -25.55 44.22 -8.70
C CYS A 421 -25.57 42.87 -9.41
#